data_AF-A0A357AGS9-F1
#
_entry.id   AF-A0A357AGS9-F1
#
_cell.length_a   1.000
_cell.length_b   1.000
_cell.length_c   1.000
_cell.angle_alpha   90.00
_cell.angle_beta   90.00
_cell.angle_gamma   90.00
#
_symmetry.space_group_name_H-M   'P 1'
#
loop_
_entity.id
_entity.type
_entity.pdbx_description
1 polymer ?
#
loop_
_entity_poly.entity_id
_entity_poly.type
_entity_poly.pdbx_seq_one_letter_code
_entity_poly.pdbx_strand_id
1 'polypeptide(L)'
;FEDRFKLAKDESFILLKSKFKKLVAENSGKEVIELMAHPGYLDKEILEMSSYSFPRTEEGAVLKDPEIKEFISRNAVEVISFA
;
A
#
# COMPACT_ATOMS: atom_id res chain seq x y z
N PHE A 1 -5.83 10.94 2.69
CA PHE A 1 -5.69 9.57 2.14
C PHE A 1 -5.47 8.52 3.20
N GLU A 2 -5.22 8.91 4.46
CA GLU A 2 -5.23 7.99 5.60
C GLU A 2 -6.42 7.03 5.48
N ASP A 3 -6.14 5.75 5.75
CA ASP A 3 -7.10 4.66 5.77
C ASP A 3 -7.63 4.10 4.45
N ARG A 4 -7.14 4.51 3.28
CA ARG A 4 -7.59 3.92 2.00
C ARG A 4 -6.78 2.74 1.49
N PHE A 5 -5.50 2.67 1.84
CA PHE A 5 -4.63 1.53 1.56
C PHE A 5 -4.39 0.76 2.86
N LYS A 6 -5.40 -0.02 3.25
CA LYS A 6 -5.38 -0.89 4.42
C LYS A 6 -6.26 -2.10 4.19
N LEU A 7 -5.90 -3.22 4.80
CA LEU A 7 -6.79 -4.37 4.93
C LEU A 7 -7.69 -4.22 6.15
N ALA A 8 -8.99 -4.36 5.93
CA ALA A 8 -9.95 -4.66 6.96
C ALA A 8 -9.94 -6.17 7.27
N LYS A 9 -10.62 -6.56 8.35
CA LYS A 9 -10.76 -7.96 8.74
C LYS A 9 -11.36 -8.77 7.59
N ASP A 10 -10.74 -9.89 7.25
CA ASP A 10 -11.14 -10.84 6.19
C ASP A 10 -10.94 -10.36 4.74
N GLU A 11 -10.28 -9.22 4.52
CA GLU A 11 -9.88 -8.79 3.18
C GLU A 11 -8.61 -9.50 2.69
N SER A 12 -8.50 -9.72 1.38
CA SER A 12 -7.40 -10.47 0.78
C SER A 12 -6.32 -9.58 0.17
N PHE A 13 -5.12 -10.15 0.01
CA PHE A 13 -4.00 -9.56 -0.75
C PHE A 13 -4.42 -9.01 -2.12
N ILE A 14 -5.26 -9.77 -2.86
CA ILE A 14 -5.76 -9.38 -4.18
C ILE A 14 -6.57 -8.09 -4.07
N LEU A 15 -7.43 -7.98 -3.06
CA LEU A 15 -8.22 -6.78 -2.84
C LEU A 15 -7.34 -5.58 -2.50
N LEU A 16 -6.27 -5.76 -1.72
CA LEU A 16 -5.33 -4.68 -1.41
C LEU A 16 -4.59 -4.19 -2.66
N LYS A 17 -4.17 -5.09 -3.56
CA LYS A 17 -3.63 -4.71 -4.88
C LYS A 17 -4.63 -3.89 -5.70
N SER A 18 -5.89 -4.33 -5.74
CA SER A 18 -6.95 -3.58 -6.43
C SER A 18 -7.18 -2.20 -5.82
N LYS A 19 -7.15 -2.08 -4.48
CA LYS A 19 -7.23 -0.79 -3.77
C LYS A 19 -6.09 0.14 -4.16
N PHE A 20 -4.85 -0.36 -4.21
CA PHE A 20 -3.70 0.42 -4.67
C PHE A 20 -3.93 0.99 -6.07
N LYS A 21 -4.26 0.12 -7.04
CA LYS A 21 -4.49 0.54 -8.44
C LYS A 21 -5.62 1.54 -8.56
N LYS A 22 -6.71 1.33 -7.83
CA LYS A 22 -7.85 2.25 -7.79
C LYS A 22 -7.44 3.62 -7.25
N LEU A 23 -6.64 3.68 -6.19
CA LEU A 23 -6.16 4.94 -5.62
C LEU A 23 -5.30 5.73 -6.61
N VAL A 24 -4.40 5.06 -7.32
CA VAL A 24 -3.62 5.73 -8.38
C VAL A 24 -4.53 6.26 -9.48
N ALA A 25 -5.44 5.43 -9.98
CA ALA A 25 -6.34 5.81 -11.07
C ALA A 25 -7.25 7.00 -10.71
N GLU A 26 -7.85 6.99 -9.51
CA GLU A 26 -8.70 8.06 -8.98
C GLU A 26 -7.98 9.41 -8.83
N ASN A 27 -6.64 9.41 -8.84
CA ASN A 27 -5.83 10.60 -8.60
C ASN A 27 -4.90 10.95 -9.77
N SER A 28 -5.09 10.34 -10.94
CA SER A 28 -4.29 10.57 -12.15
C SER A 28 -4.21 12.04 -12.62
N GLY A 29 -5.13 12.90 -12.20
CA GLY A 29 -5.12 14.34 -12.51
C GLY A 29 -4.42 15.22 -11.47
N LYS A 30 -3.84 14.64 -10.42
CA LYS A 30 -3.12 15.39 -9.38
C LYS A 30 -1.63 15.40 -9.67
N GLU A 31 -1.00 16.55 -9.44
CA GLU A 31 0.45 16.73 -9.61
C GLU A 31 1.24 15.85 -8.65
N VAL A 32 0.87 15.86 -7.36
CA VAL A 32 1.50 15.05 -6.32
C VAL A 32 0.41 14.42 -5.45
N ILE A 33 0.61 13.15 -5.11
CA ILE A 33 -0.15 12.44 -4.09
C ILE A 33 0.79 11.81 -3.08
N GLU A 34 0.32 11.71 -1.84
CA GLU A 34 0.98 10.97 -0.78
C GLU A 34 0.11 9.77 -0.39
N LEU A 35 0.73 8.59 -0.39
CA LEU A 35 0.12 7.34 0.07
C LEU A 35 0.69 6.97 1.43
N MET A 36 -0.12 7.06 2.47
CA MET A 36 0.23 6.54 3.79
C MET A 36 0.11 5.01 3.80
N ALA A 37 1.14 4.35 4.34
CA ALA A 37 1.20 2.90 4.50
C ALA A 37 2.00 2.54 5.77
N HIS A 38 1.82 1.32 6.25
CA HIS A 38 2.41 0.76 7.47
C HIS A 38 3.11 -0.59 7.21
N PRO A 39 3.94 -0.73 6.15
CA PRO A 39 4.56 -2.02 5.84
C PRO A 39 5.51 -2.46 6.95
N GLY A 40 5.55 -3.76 7.24
CA GLY A 40 6.40 -4.31 8.29
C GLY A 40 6.48 -5.82 8.26
N TYR A 41 7.58 -6.37 8.78
CA TYR A 41 7.68 -7.79 9.11
C TYR A 41 7.04 -8.05 10.48
N LEU A 42 6.62 -9.29 10.74
CA LEU A 42 6.13 -9.66 12.07
C LEU A 42 7.31 -10.02 12.96
N ASP A 43 7.32 -9.40 14.13
CA ASP A 43 8.13 -9.78 15.26
C ASP A 43 7.27 -9.80 16.53
N LYS A 44 7.89 -10.21 17.64
CA LYS A 44 7.20 -10.30 18.93
C LYS A 44 6.65 -8.94 19.36
N GLU A 45 7.41 -7.87 19.15
CA GLU A 45 7.06 -6.53 19.58
C GLU A 45 5.80 -6.01 18.86
N ILE A 46 5.73 -6.16 17.53
CA ILE A 46 4.56 -5.79 16.73
C ILE A 46 3.34 -6.64 17.11
N LEU A 47 3.52 -7.93 17.35
CA LEU A 47 2.43 -8.82 17.76
C LEU A 47 1.86 -8.46 19.14
N GLU A 48 2.70 -7.98 20.05
CA GLU A 48 2.30 -7.61 21.42
C GLU A 48 1.74 -6.19 21.51
N MET A 49 2.23 -5.25 20.69
CA MET A 49 1.89 -3.82 20.81
C MET A 49 0.86 -3.31 19.80
N SER A 50 0.62 -4.02 18.69
CA SER A 50 -0.21 -3.52 17.60
C SER A 50 -1.33 -4.48 17.23
N SER A 51 -2.58 -4.01 17.31
CA SER A 51 -3.72 -4.70 16.70
C SER A 51 -3.65 -4.73 15.17
N TYR A 52 -2.85 -3.83 14.57
CA TYR A 52 -2.53 -3.81 13.16
C TYR A 52 -1.19 -4.52 12.92
N SER A 53 -1.16 -5.84 13.10
CA SER A 53 0.05 -6.66 12.99
C SER A 53 0.13 -7.34 11.61
N PHE A 54 -0.67 -8.38 11.38
CA PHE A 54 -0.71 -9.13 10.12
C PHE A 54 -0.95 -8.25 8.87
N PRO A 55 -1.82 -7.23 8.87
CA PRO A 55 -2.00 -6.39 7.69
C PRO A 55 -0.72 -5.70 7.18
N ARG A 56 0.26 -5.45 8.06
CA ARG A 56 1.54 -4.82 7.70
C ARG A 56 2.35 -5.68 6.73
N THR A 57 2.27 -7.01 6.85
CA THR A 57 2.99 -7.92 5.95
C THR A 57 2.39 -7.90 4.56
N GLU A 58 1.06 -7.80 4.47
CA GLU A 58 0.33 -7.73 3.22
C GLU A 58 0.60 -6.42 2.49
N GLU A 59 0.56 -5.27 3.20
CA GLU A 59 0.97 -3.98 2.62
C GLU A 59 2.39 -4.03 2.10
N GLY A 60 3.33 -4.55 2.90
CA GLY A 60 4.72 -4.73 2.48
C GLY A 60 4.85 -5.64 1.25
N ALA A 61 4.06 -6.71 1.16
CA ALA A 61 4.04 -7.60 0.01
C ALA A 61 3.51 -6.88 -1.24
N VAL A 62 2.41 -6.13 -1.15
CA VAL A 62 1.83 -5.38 -2.27
C VAL A 62 2.80 -4.32 -2.78
N LEU A 63 3.42 -3.54 -1.89
CA LEU A 63 4.36 -2.48 -2.27
C LEU A 63 5.65 -3.01 -2.93
N LYS A 64 5.98 -4.29 -2.72
CA LYS A 64 7.12 -4.96 -3.36
C LYS A 64 6.74 -5.78 -4.59
N ASP A 65 5.46 -5.97 -4.86
CA ASP A 65 4.94 -6.84 -5.91
C ASP A 65 5.34 -6.33 -7.31
N PRO A 66 5.92 -7.19 -8.18
CA PRO A 66 6.32 -6.80 -9.53
C PRO A 66 5.18 -6.22 -10.37
N GLU A 67 3.96 -6.73 -10.23
CA GLU A 67 2.79 -6.24 -10.96
C GLU A 67 2.45 -4.80 -10.59
N ILE A 68 2.66 -4.43 -9.32
CA ILE A 68 2.45 -3.05 -8.84
C ILE A 68 3.52 -2.13 -9.40
N LYS A 69 4.79 -2.56 -9.43
CA LYS A 69 5.88 -1.79 -10.05
C LYS A 69 5.63 -1.54 -11.54
N GLU A 70 5.22 -2.59 -12.27
CA GLU A 70 4.84 -2.45 -13.68
C GLU A 70 3.65 -1.50 -13.86
N PHE A 71 2.65 -1.60 -12.99
CA PHE A 71 1.48 -0.72 -13.04
C PHE A 71 1.87 0.76 -12.86
N ILE A 72 2.72 1.08 -11.88
CA ILE A 72 3.23 2.45 -11.66
C ILE A 72 3.94 2.94 -12.93
N SER A 73 4.85 2.14 -13.47
CA SER A 73 5.62 2.48 -14.68
C SER A 73 4.71 2.71 -15.90
N ARG A 74 3.72 1.84 -16.13
CA ARG A 74 2.77 1.96 -17.27
C ARG A 74 1.85 3.17 -17.17
N ASN A 75 1.59 3.67 -15.95
CA ASN A 75 0.77 4.86 -15.72
C ASN A 75 1.60 6.15 -15.61
N ALA A 76 2.89 6.09 -15.95
CA ALA A 76 3.82 7.22 -15.86
C ALA A 76 3.82 7.91 -14.48
N VAL A 77 3.63 7.13 -13.42
CA VAL A 77 3.71 7.63 -12.04
C VAL A 77 5.16 7.66 -11.61
N GLU A 78 5.64 8.83 -11.22
CA GLU A 78 6.95 9.00 -10.62
C GLU A 78 6.88 8.80 -9.10
N VAL A 79 7.80 8.01 -8.56
CA VAL A 79 7.95 7.83 -7.10
C VAL A 79 9.02 8.81 -6.62
N ILE A 80 8.58 9.81 -5.86
CA ILE A 80 9.44 10.89 -5.34
C ILE A 80 9.60 10.81 -3.82
N SER A 81 10.54 11.58 -3.29
CA SER A 81 10.72 11.83 -1.84
C SER A 81 10.51 13.30 -1.52
N PHE A 82 10.29 13.62 -0.24
CA PHE A 82 10.26 15.01 0.25
C PHE A 82 11.63 15.68 0.39
N ALA A 83 12.71 14.91 0.21
CA ALA A 83 14.10 15.38 0.32
C ALA A 83 14.53 16.23 -0.87
#